data_AF-A0A949DIM1-F1
#
_entry.id   AF-A0A949DIM1-F1
#
_cell.length_a   1.000
_cell.length_b   1.000
_cell.length_c   1.000
_cell.angle_alpha   90.00
_cell.angle_beta   90.00
_cell.angle_gamma   90.00
#
_symmetry.space_group_name_H-M   'P 1'
#
loop_
_entity.id
_entity.type
_entity.pdbx_description
1 polymer ?
#
loop_
_entity_poly.entity_id
_entity_poly.type
_entity_poly.pdbx_seq_one_letter_code
_entity_poly.pdbx_strand_id
1 'polypeptide(L)'
;TNAGRLRTVAVRLKGSETILPNALKVPELMNDFISWLKSENTDNPIKIAADTHFKLVSIHPFVDGNGRTARLLMNLLLMQEGFPPAIIRKEDRSSYIKSLETGQTKNNLTDYYTLIYEAVDRSLDIYLEAAEPEKASISEQKMEQRFYTTEEVAKLLQVDPESVRRYVRSGKLRAVKLGGKFIRIEKNDLNKFIEDLKTK
;
A
#
# COMPACT_ATOMS: atom_id res chain seq x y z
N THR A 1 -27.18 -24.81 -7.05
CA THR A 1 -25.95 -24.02 -7.13
C THR A 1 -26.25 -22.59 -6.70
N ASN A 2 -25.38 -21.96 -5.89
CA ASN A 2 -25.59 -20.59 -5.35
C ASN A 2 -24.92 -19.49 -6.20
N ALA A 3 -24.26 -19.85 -7.30
CA ALA A 3 -23.57 -18.91 -8.18
C ALA A 3 -24.56 -17.90 -8.79
N GLY A 4 -24.18 -16.62 -8.80
CA GLY A 4 -25.00 -15.53 -9.36
C GLY A 4 -26.24 -15.18 -8.53
N ARG A 5 -26.40 -15.71 -7.31
CA ARG A 5 -27.55 -15.43 -6.44
C ARG A 5 -27.11 -14.79 -5.15
N LEU A 6 -27.86 -13.77 -4.69
CA LEU A 6 -27.68 -13.20 -3.37
C LEU A 6 -27.92 -14.27 -2.29
N ARG A 7 -27.16 -14.17 -1.19
CA ARG A 7 -27.33 -15.10 -0.06
C ARG A 7 -28.67 -14.86 0.62
N THR A 8 -29.34 -15.96 0.93
CA THR A 8 -30.55 -15.99 1.77
C THR A 8 -30.26 -16.46 3.19
N VAL A 9 -29.00 -16.84 3.45
CA VAL A 9 -28.53 -17.36 4.73
C VAL A 9 -27.55 -16.39 5.40
N ALA A 10 -27.47 -16.49 6.73
CA ALA A 10 -26.43 -15.83 7.49
C ALA A 10 -25.06 -16.45 7.15
N VAL A 11 -24.04 -15.60 7.08
CA VAL A 11 -22.64 -16.01 6.86
C VAL A 11 -21.78 -15.24 7.84
N ARG A 12 -20.61 -15.80 8.16
CA ARG A 12 -19.65 -15.20 9.10
C ARG A 12 -18.25 -15.25 8.52
N LEU A 13 -17.49 -14.19 8.75
CA LEU A 13 -16.07 -14.15 8.46
C LEU A 13 -15.31 -14.92 9.54
N LYS A 14 -14.67 -16.03 9.17
CA LYS A 14 -13.91 -16.85 10.11
C LYS A 14 -12.76 -16.03 10.70
N GLY A 15 -12.73 -15.93 12.03
CA GLY A 15 -11.66 -15.22 12.75
C GLY A 15 -11.74 -13.70 12.70
N SER A 16 -12.90 -13.13 12.31
CA SER A 16 -13.15 -11.70 12.40
C SER A 16 -14.30 -11.40 13.37
N GLU A 17 -14.22 -10.25 14.02
CA GLU A 17 -15.23 -9.65 14.89
C GLU A 17 -16.34 -8.94 14.09
N THR A 18 -16.15 -8.76 12.79
CA THR A 18 -17.13 -8.09 11.92
C THR A 18 -18.46 -8.84 11.88
N ILE A 19 -19.52 -8.11 12.22
CA ILE A 19 -20.91 -8.58 12.09
C ILE A 19 -21.44 -8.16 10.73
N LEU A 20 -21.78 -9.15 9.90
CA LEU A 20 -22.33 -8.91 8.57
C LEU A 20 -23.84 -8.60 8.64
N PRO A 21 -24.39 -7.87 7.65
CA PRO A 21 -25.81 -7.57 7.60
C PRO A 21 -26.69 -8.84 7.59
N ASN A 22 -27.92 -8.71 8.10
CA ASN A 22 -28.92 -9.76 7.96
C ASN A 22 -29.16 -10.06 6.47
N ALA A 23 -29.25 -11.34 6.11
CA ALA A 23 -29.48 -11.78 4.72
C ALA A 23 -30.73 -11.15 4.10
N LEU A 24 -31.79 -10.91 4.89
CA LEU A 24 -33.02 -10.25 4.42
C LEU A 24 -32.81 -8.80 3.97
N LYS A 25 -31.77 -8.12 4.48
CA LYS A 25 -31.43 -6.74 4.10
C LYS A 25 -30.48 -6.67 2.90
N VAL A 26 -29.85 -7.78 2.50
CA VAL A 26 -28.86 -7.80 1.42
C VAL A 26 -29.42 -7.26 0.09
N PRO A 27 -30.64 -7.60 -0.35
CA PRO A 27 -31.19 -7.04 -1.60
C PRO A 27 -31.30 -5.52 -1.59
N GLU A 28 -31.81 -4.95 -0.49
CA GLU A 28 -31.92 -3.50 -0.30
C GLU A 28 -30.54 -2.83 -0.31
N LEU A 29 -29.61 -3.34 0.50
CA LEU A 29 -28.24 -2.81 0.56
C LEU A 29 -27.50 -2.88 -0.78
N MET A 30 -27.76 -3.92 -1.59
CA MET A 30 -27.20 -4.03 -2.93
C MET A 30 -27.81 -3.00 -3.89
N ASN A 31 -29.11 -2.71 -3.79
CA ASN A 31 -29.74 -1.66 -4.57
C ASN A 31 -29.18 -0.27 -4.20
N ASP A 32 -28.98 0.00 -2.91
CA ASP A 32 -28.37 1.24 -2.44
C ASP A 32 -26.93 1.36 -2.92
N PHE A 33 -26.16 0.27 -2.84
CA PHE A 33 -24.81 0.21 -3.35
C PHE A 33 -24.72 0.51 -4.85
N ILE A 34 -25.59 -0.11 -5.66
CA ILE A 34 -25.63 0.12 -7.11
C ILE A 34 -26.05 1.57 -7.41
N SER A 35 -27.02 2.11 -6.68
CA SER A 35 -27.47 3.49 -6.85
C SER A 35 -26.37 4.48 -6.50
N TRP A 36 -25.66 4.26 -5.40
CA TRP A 36 -24.47 5.03 -5.02
C TRP A 36 -23.38 4.95 -6.11
N LEU A 37 -23.10 3.75 -6.63
CA LEU A 37 -22.05 3.58 -7.65
C LEU A 37 -22.40 4.29 -8.97
N LYS A 38 -23.68 4.40 -9.31
CA LYS A 38 -24.15 5.09 -10.52
C LYS A 38 -24.30 6.60 -10.35
N SER A 39 -24.28 7.10 -9.11
CA SER A 39 -24.38 8.53 -8.86
C SER A 39 -23.12 9.26 -9.36
N GLU A 40 -23.28 10.52 -9.75
CA GLU A 40 -22.13 11.36 -10.05
C GLU A 40 -21.29 11.53 -8.78
N ASN A 41 -20.03 11.08 -8.86
CA ASN A 41 -19.09 11.16 -7.77
C ASN A 41 -17.80 11.82 -8.30
N THR A 42 -17.50 13.00 -7.77
CA THR A 42 -16.34 13.82 -8.19
C THR A 42 -15.10 13.57 -7.34
N ASP A 43 -15.12 12.54 -6.50
CA ASP A 43 -13.97 12.14 -5.69
C ASP A 43 -12.87 11.50 -6.56
N ASN A 44 -11.71 11.24 -5.97
CA ASN A 44 -10.59 10.59 -6.64
C ASN A 44 -11.02 9.20 -7.18
N PRO A 45 -10.78 8.86 -8.45
CA PRO A 45 -11.14 7.56 -9.05
C PRO A 45 -10.63 6.34 -8.27
N ILE A 46 -9.40 6.40 -7.76
CA ILE A 46 -8.81 5.33 -6.96
C ILE A 46 -9.59 5.17 -5.64
N LYS A 47 -9.99 6.29 -5.02
CA LYS A 47 -10.80 6.27 -3.81
C LYS A 47 -12.19 5.69 -4.08
N ILE A 48 -12.83 6.07 -5.18
CA ILE A 48 -14.14 5.51 -5.60
C ILE A 48 -14.04 3.99 -5.80
N ALA A 49 -12.98 3.50 -6.45
CA ALA A 49 -12.74 2.07 -6.60
C ALA A 49 -12.52 1.37 -5.24
N ALA A 50 -11.74 1.98 -4.35
CA ALA A 50 -11.50 1.47 -3.00
C ALA A 50 -12.79 1.43 -2.16
N ASP A 51 -13.63 2.46 -2.24
CA ASP A 51 -14.93 2.53 -1.58
C ASP A 51 -15.89 1.48 -2.12
N THR A 52 -15.88 1.27 -3.44
CA THR A 52 -16.69 0.25 -4.11
C THR A 52 -16.33 -1.14 -3.59
N HIS A 53 -15.03 -1.44 -3.51
CA HIS A 53 -14.53 -2.66 -2.93
C HIS A 53 -15.00 -2.82 -1.47
N PHE A 54 -14.76 -1.80 -0.63
CA PHE A 54 -15.05 -1.84 0.79
C PHE A 54 -16.54 -2.04 1.08
N LYS A 55 -17.42 -1.34 0.34
CA LYS A 55 -18.87 -1.48 0.46
C LYS A 55 -19.32 -2.89 0.09
N LEU A 56 -18.84 -3.46 -1.01
CA LEU A 56 -19.25 -4.80 -1.44
C LEU A 56 -18.82 -5.89 -0.44
N VAL A 57 -17.58 -5.84 0.06
CA VAL A 57 -17.12 -6.83 1.06
C VAL A 57 -17.85 -6.71 2.40
N SER A 58 -18.33 -5.51 2.74
CA SER A 58 -19.08 -5.23 3.96
C SER A 58 -20.55 -5.64 3.86
N ILE A 59 -21.18 -5.50 2.70
CA ILE A 59 -22.52 -6.08 2.43
C ILE A 59 -22.45 -7.61 2.41
N HIS A 60 -21.36 -8.14 1.83
CA HIS A 60 -21.08 -9.57 1.70
C HIS A 60 -22.24 -10.33 1.02
N PRO A 61 -22.61 -9.95 -0.23
CA PRO A 61 -23.89 -10.36 -0.81
C PRO A 61 -24.00 -11.84 -1.20
N PHE A 62 -22.88 -12.57 -1.33
CA PHE A 62 -22.86 -13.95 -1.80
C PHE A 62 -22.49 -14.92 -0.68
N VAL A 63 -22.77 -16.22 -0.88
CA VAL A 63 -22.36 -17.29 0.06
C VAL A 63 -20.84 -17.48 0.08
N ASP A 64 -20.20 -17.36 -1.09
CA ASP A 64 -18.75 -17.40 -1.26
C ASP A 64 -18.34 -16.46 -2.41
N GLY A 65 -17.08 -16.07 -2.46
CA GLY A 65 -16.50 -15.30 -3.56
C GLY A 65 -16.54 -13.79 -3.38
N ASN A 66 -17.05 -13.28 -2.25
CA ASN A 66 -17.20 -11.84 -2.01
C ASN A 66 -15.88 -11.07 -2.17
N GLY A 67 -14.80 -11.51 -1.52
CA GLY A 67 -13.50 -10.85 -1.63
C GLY A 67 -12.83 -10.99 -3.02
N ARG A 68 -13.18 -12.01 -3.81
CA ARG A 68 -12.70 -12.14 -5.20
C ARG A 68 -13.47 -11.18 -6.10
N THR A 69 -14.78 -11.16 -5.98
CA THR A 69 -15.69 -10.30 -6.74
C THR A 69 -15.42 -8.83 -6.45
N ALA A 70 -15.22 -8.44 -5.19
CA ALA A 70 -14.91 -7.07 -4.82
C ALA A 70 -13.61 -6.56 -5.44
N ARG A 71 -12.55 -7.38 -5.43
CA ARG A 71 -11.27 -7.02 -6.06
C ARG A 71 -11.38 -6.92 -7.58
N LEU A 72 -12.16 -7.81 -8.21
CA LEU A 72 -12.44 -7.73 -9.64
C LEU A 72 -13.19 -6.44 -9.99
N LEU A 73 -14.23 -6.08 -9.22
CA LEU A 73 -14.99 -4.86 -9.43
C LEU A 73 -14.13 -3.60 -9.22
N MET A 74 -13.32 -3.57 -8.16
CA MET A 74 -12.36 -2.50 -7.90
C MET A 74 -11.42 -2.28 -9.09
N ASN A 75 -10.80 -3.35 -9.58
CA ASN A 75 -9.86 -3.27 -10.67
C ASN A 75 -10.53 -2.92 -12.00
N LEU A 76 -11.77 -3.37 -12.23
CA LEU A 76 -12.55 -2.93 -13.38
C LEU A 76 -12.73 -1.42 -13.38
N LEU A 77 -13.12 -0.83 -12.25
CA LEU A 77 -13.28 0.64 -12.14
C LEU A 77 -11.95 1.37 -12.32
N LEU A 78 -10.87 0.90 -11.69
CA LEU A 78 -9.53 1.47 -11.89
C LEU A 78 -9.14 1.50 -13.37
N MET A 79 -9.34 0.37 -14.06
CA MET A 79 -8.99 0.24 -15.48
C MET A 79 -9.86 1.11 -16.39
N GLN A 80 -11.14 1.29 -16.06
CA GLN A 80 -12.02 2.21 -16.79
C GLN A 80 -11.55 3.67 -16.70
N GLU A 81 -10.92 4.02 -15.58
CA GLU A 81 -10.36 5.35 -15.31
C GLU A 81 -8.88 5.47 -15.71
N GLY A 82 -8.33 4.46 -16.40
CA GLY A 82 -6.95 4.48 -16.91
C GLY A 82 -5.87 4.12 -15.90
N PHE A 83 -6.23 3.64 -14.70
CA PHE A 83 -5.28 3.17 -13.69
C PHE A 83 -4.95 1.68 -13.83
N PRO A 84 -3.72 1.26 -13.47
CA PRO A 84 -3.40 -0.16 -13.38
C PRO A 84 -4.19 -0.84 -12.25
N PRO A 85 -4.38 -2.17 -12.31
CA PRO A 85 -5.08 -2.91 -11.27
C PRO A 85 -4.31 -2.85 -9.94
N ALA A 86 -5.01 -2.68 -8.82
CA ALA A 86 -4.39 -2.68 -7.49
C ALA A 86 -4.12 -4.12 -7.02
N ILE A 87 -2.87 -4.58 -7.15
CA ILE A 87 -2.47 -5.95 -6.77
C ILE A 87 -2.15 -6.01 -5.26
N ILE A 88 -3.12 -6.54 -4.50
CA ILE A 88 -2.93 -6.91 -3.09
C ILE A 88 -2.14 -8.20 -3.02
N ARG A 89 -0.89 -8.12 -2.57
CA ARG A 89 0.02 -9.27 -2.55
C ARG A 89 -0.28 -10.21 -1.38
N LYS A 90 0.31 -11.41 -1.44
CA LYS A 90 0.11 -12.44 -0.40
C LYS A 90 0.69 -11.99 0.94
N GLU A 91 1.79 -11.26 0.91
CA GLU A 91 2.51 -10.75 2.08
C GLU A 91 1.67 -9.68 2.81
N ASP A 92 0.91 -8.88 2.05
CA ASP A 92 0.08 -7.79 2.56
C ASP A 92 -1.28 -8.30 3.10
N ARG A 93 -1.58 -9.60 2.95
CA ARG A 93 -2.89 -10.20 3.28
C ARG A 93 -3.32 -9.94 4.71
N SER A 94 -2.39 -10.04 5.67
CA SER A 94 -2.70 -9.84 7.10
C SER A 94 -3.12 -8.39 7.36
N SER A 95 -2.31 -7.43 6.90
CA SER A 95 -2.57 -6.00 7.02
C SER A 95 -3.88 -5.60 6.31
N TYR A 96 -4.13 -6.16 5.13
CA TYR A 96 -5.36 -5.94 4.37
C TYR A 96 -6.61 -6.43 5.10
N ILE A 97 -6.60 -7.64 5.68
CA ILE A 97 -7.74 -8.15 6.44
C ILE A 97 -7.97 -7.29 7.69
N LYS A 98 -6.90 -6.91 8.38
CA LYS A 98 -6.98 -6.08 9.59
C LYS A 98 -7.51 -4.67 9.29
N SER A 99 -7.12 -4.06 8.17
CA SER A 99 -7.59 -2.73 7.78
C SER A 99 -9.07 -2.75 7.38
N LEU A 100 -9.54 -3.82 6.70
CA LEU A 100 -10.96 -4.04 6.45
C LEU A 100 -11.77 -4.15 7.74
N GLU A 101 -11.32 -4.99 8.67
CA GLU A 101 -11.99 -5.18 9.96
C GLU A 101 -12.02 -3.87 10.76
N THR A 102 -10.94 -3.10 10.76
CA THR A 102 -10.88 -1.78 11.40
C THR A 102 -11.88 -0.81 10.76
N GLY A 103 -11.99 -0.81 9.43
CA GLY A 103 -13.02 -0.04 8.72
C GLY A 103 -14.43 -0.46 9.10
N GLN A 104 -14.68 -1.76 9.18
CA GLN A 104 -16.02 -2.32 9.43
C GLN A 104 -16.49 -2.14 10.87
N THR A 105 -15.57 -2.22 11.83
CA THR A 105 -15.90 -2.18 13.27
C THR A 105 -15.73 -0.80 13.90
N LYS A 106 -14.78 0.01 13.39
CA LYS A 106 -14.40 1.31 13.98
C LYS A 106 -14.65 2.48 13.05
N ASN A 107 -15.17 2.24 11.84
CA ASN A 107 -15.40 3.26 10.80
C ASN A 107 -14.14 4.09 10.49
N ASN A 108 -12.96 3.45 10.58
CA ASN A 108 -11.67 4.06 10.25
C ASN A 108 -11.04 3.34 9.07
N LEU A 109 -10.97 4.03 7.93
CA LEU A 109 -10.50 3.50 6.66
C LEU A 109 -9.08 3.95 6.29
N THR A 110 -8.38 4.68 7.16
CA THR A 110 -7.06 5.25 6.85
C THR A 110 -6.07 4.17 6.39
N ASP A 111 -5.88 3.11 7.19
CA ASP A 111 -4.97 2.01 6.86
C ASP A 111 -5.41 1.24 5.60
N TYR A 112 -6.71 1.20 5.35
CA TYR A 112 -7.27 0.55 4.17
C TYR A 112 -6.96 1.35 2.90
N TYR A 113 -7.21 2.66 2.92
CA TYR A 113 -6.88 3.52 1.79
C TYR A 113 -5.38 3.55 1.51
N THR A 114 -4.54 3.67 2.54
CA THR A 114 -3.07 3.61 2.40
C THR A 114 -2.65 2.35 1.66
N LEU A 115 -3.15 1.18 2.09
CA LEU A 115 -2.81 -0.09 1.44
C LEU A 115 -3.25 -0.16 -0.03
N ILE A 116 -4.43 0.38 -0.36
CA ILE A 116 -4.92 0.38 -1.74
C ILE A 116 -4.12 1.36 -2.61
N TYR A 117 -3.82 2.56 -2.11
CA TYR A 117 -2.97 3.52 -2.83
C TYR A 117 -1.58 2.96 -3.07
N GLU A 118 -0.94 2.37 -2.05
CA GLU A 118 0.36 1.69 -2.22
C GLU A 118 0.28 0.53 -3.22
N ALA A 119 -0.85 -0.18 -3.30
CA ALA A 119 -1.03 -1.25 -4.28
C ALA A 119 -1.17 -0.73 -5.71
N VAL A 120 -1.84 0.41 -5.92
CA VAL A 120 -1.93 1.08 -7.23
C VAL A 120 -0.57 1.65 -7.61
N ASP A 121 0.11 2.35 -6.70
CA ASP A 121 1.42 2.98 -6.91
C ASP A 121 2.46 1.95 -7.35
N ARG A 122 2.58 0.84 -6.61
CA ARG A 122 3.45 -0.29 -7.01
C ARG A 122 3.12 -0.85 -8.39
N SER A 123 1.84 -0.87 -8.76
CA SER A 123 1.43 -1.40 -10.07
C SER A 123 1.74 -0.41 -11.18
N LEU A 124 1.67 0.89 -10.88
CA LEU A 124 2.09 1.97 -11.79
C LEU A 124 3.60 1.95 -12.00
N ASP A 125 4.39 1.77 -10.94
CA ASP A 125 5.85 1.61 -11.02
C ASP A 125 6.22 0.47 -11.98
N ILE A 126 5.61 -0.72 -11.81
CA ILE A 126 5.83 -1.86 -12.72
C ILE A 126 5.51 -1.50 -14.17
N TYR A 127 4.42 -0.75 -14.41
CA TYR A 127 4.03 -0.34 -15.76
C TYR A 127 5.01 0.67 -16.35
N LEU A 128 5.47 1.64 -15.55
CA LEU A 128 6.45 2.64 -15.96
C LEU A 128 7.81 2.01 -16.23
N GLU A 129 8.27 1.10 -15.38
CA GLU A 129 9.51 0.33 -15.59
C GLU A 129 9.45 -0.49 -16.88
N ALA A 130 8.32 -1.14 -17.16
CA ALA A 130 8.12 -1.90 -18.38
C ALA A 130 8.03 -1.01 -19.64
N ALA A 131 7.47 0.20 -19.52
CA ALA A 131 7.34 1.14 -20.61
C ALA A 131 8.64 1.92 -20.91
N GLU A 132 9.46 2.17 -19.88
CA GLU A 132 10.68 2.97 -19.97
C GLU A 132 11.87 2.25 -19.29
N PRO A 133 12.35 1.12 -19.82
CA PRO A 133 13.40 0.32 -19.18
C PRO A 133 14.71 1.09 -18.97
N GLU A 134 14.99 2.09 -19.82
CA GLU A 134 16.18 2.93 -19.69
C GLU A 134 16.10 3.89 -18.48
N LYS A 135 14.90 4.36 -18.08
CA LYS A 135 14.75 5.30 -16.95
C LYS A 135 14.66 4.61 -15.59
N ALA A 136 14.19 3.36 -15.53
CA ALA A 136 14.16 2.55 -14.31
C ALA A 136 15.58 2.35 -13.73
N SER A 137 16.56 2.04 -14.60
CA SER A 137 17.96 1.94 -14.18
C SER A 137 18.52 3.26 -13.61
N ILE A 138 18.01 4.41 -14.07
CA ILE A 138 18.43 5.74 -13.61
C ILE A 138 17.76 6.11 -12.28
N SER A 139 16.51 5.68 -12.01
CA SER A 139 15.82 5.95 -10.75
C SER A 139 16.37 5.11 -9.60
N GLU A 140 16.65 3.82 -9.83
CA GLU A 140 17.32 2.94 -8.87
C GLU A 140 18.71 3.47 -8.54
N GLN A 141 19.50 3.86 -9.56
CA GLN A 141 20.80 4.50 -9.36
C GLN A 141 20.69 5.84 -8.60
N LYS A 142 19.67 6.67 -8.86
CA LYS A 142 19.43 7.91 -8.10
C LYS A 142 19.03 7.65 -6.65
N MET A 143 18.27 6.59 -6.40
CA MET A 143 17.83 6.22 -5.05
C MET A 143 18.98 5.58 -4.25
N GLU A 144 19.81 4.76 -4.89
CA GLU A 144 21.10 4.30 -4.33
C GLU A 144 22.05 5.48 -4.09
N GLN A 145 22.15 6.44 -5.02
CA GLN A 145 22.94 7.67 -4.82
C GLN A 145 22.43 8.57 -3.68
N ARG A 146 21.20 8.38 -3.20
CA ARG A 146 20.64 9.12 -2.04
C ARG A 146 21.09 8.54 -0.70
N PHE A 147 21.47 7.26 -0.66
CA PHE A 147 21.83 6.55 0.55
C PHE A 147 23.17 5.85 0.41
N TYR A 148 24.16 6.29 1.17
CA TYR A 148 25.49 5.73 1.13
C TYR A 148 25.67 4.59 2.12
N THR A 149 26.48 3.59 1.76
CA THR A 149 26.98 2.57 2.69
C THR A 149 28.11 3.12 3.56
N THR A 150 28.48 2.40 4.62
CA THR A 150 29.66 2.77 5.43
C THR A 150 30.95 2.77 4.62
N GLU A 151 31.08 1.88 3.65
CA GLU A 151 32.22 1.74 2.77
C GLU A 151 32.32 2.89 1.75
N GLU A 152 31.18 3.36 1.24
CA GLU A 152 31.14 4.49 0.31
C GLU A 152 31.45 5.81 1.01
N VAL A 153 30.85 6.04 2.18
CA VAL A 153 31.18 7.20 3.01
C VAL A 153 32.65 7.20 3.41
N ALA A 154 33.22 6.03 3.72
CA ALA A 154 34.62 5.88 4.05
C ALA A 154 35.54 6.32 2.89
N LYS A 155 35.20 5.92 1.66
CA LYS A 155 35.92 6.38 0.45
C LYS A 155 35.82 7.88 0.25
N LEU A 156 34.62 8.47 0.42
CA LEU A 156 34.39 9.91 0.24
C LEU A 156 35.16 10.75 1.26
N LEU A 157 35.21 10.29 2.51
CA LEU A 157 35.93 10.94 3.60
C LEU A 157 37.42 10.57 3.65
N GLN A 158 37.86 9.62 2.82
CA GLN A 158 39.21 9.04 2.83
C GLN A 158 39.62 8.49 4.21
N VAL A 159 38.70 7.79 4.88
CA VAL A 159 38.91 7.15 6.19
C VAL A 159 38.62 5.65 6.11
N ASP A 160 38.97 4.92 7.16
CA ASP A 160 38.60 3.52 7.29
C ASP A 160 37.08 3.34 7.57
N PRO A 161 36.41 2.32 7.00
CA PRO A 161 34.99 2.03 7.27
C PRO A 161 34.64 1.90 8.75
N GLU A 162 35.54 1.44 9.61
CA GLU A 162 35.33 1.39 11.06
C GLU A 162 35.26 2.78 11.69
N SER A 163 35.96 3.77 11.12
CA SER A 163 35.83 5.17 11.56
C SER A 163 34.43 5.72 11.25
N VAL A 164 33.87 5.39 10.09
CA VAL A 164 32.48 5.73 9.76
C VAL A 164 31.51 5.03 10.70
N ARG A 165 31.69 3.73 10.97
CA ARG A 165 30.89 3.00 11.95
C ARG A 165 31.00 3.60 13.35
N ARG A 166 32.17 4.10 13.73
CA ARG A 166 32.39 4.83 15.00
C ARG A 166 31.61 6.15 15.03
N TYR A 167 31.57 6.92 13.95
CA TYR A 167 30.76 8.15 13.88
C TYR A 167 29.27 7.85 14.02
N VAL A 168 28.79 6.78 13.41
CA VAL A 168 27.40 6.33 13.56
C VAL A 168 27.11 5.87 14.99
N ARG A 169 27.97 5.02 15.59
CA ARG A 169 27.80 4.54 16.98
C ARG A 169 27.86 5.67 18.01
N SER A 170 28.71 6.67 17.78
CA SER A 170 28.84 7.84 18.66
C SER A 170 27.77 8.91 18.43
N GLY A 171 26.87 8.71 17.45
CA GLY A 171 25.79 9.65 17.12
C GLY A 171 26.24 10.89 16.34
N LYS A 172 27.51 10.97 15.94
CA LYS A 172 28.05 12.09 15.16
C LYS A 172 27.57 12.09 13.71
N LEU A 173 27.25 10.92 13.17
CA LEU A 173 26.70 10.75 11.82
C LEU A 173 25.40 9.96 11.91
N ARG A 174 24.30 10.55 11.43
CA ARG A 174 22.99 9.90 11.43
C ARG A 174 22.94 8.80 10.37
N ALA A 175 22.34 7.67 10.72
CA ALA A 175 22.12 6.56 9.80
C ALA A 175 20.79 5.84 10.10
N VAL A 176 20.21 5.23 9.09
CA VAL A 176 18.94 4.50 9.16
C VAL A 176 19.18 3.01 8.86
N LYS A 177 18.45 2.13 9.56
CA LYS A 177 18.44 0.69 9.26
C LYS A 177 17.41 0.42 8.17
N LEU A 178 17.84 0.02 6.97
CA LEU A 178 16.96 -0.45 5.91
C LEU A 178 16.96 -1.99 5.87
N GLY A 179 15.77 -2.60 5.89
CA GLY A 179 15.62 -4.06 5.81
C GLY A 179 16.20 -4.85 7.01
N GLY A 180 16.35 -4.21 8.18
CA GLY A 180 16.76 -4.86 9.44
C GLY A 180 18.25 -5.22 9.57
N LYS A 181 19.04 -5.21 8.50
CA LYS A 181 20.47 -5.58 8.53
C LYS A 181 21.44 -4.51 8.01
N PHE A 182 21.00 -3.62 7.12
CA PHE A 182 21.92 -2.68 6.46
C PHE A 182 21.81 -1.27 7.05
N ILE A 183 22.95 -0.69 7.42
CA ILE A 183 23.07 0.72 7.82
C ILE A 183 23.25 1.55 6.54
N ARG A 184 22.44 2.60 6.40
CA ARG A 184 22.48 3.54 5.29
C ARG A 184 22.51 4.97 5.80
N ILE A 185 23.33 5.82 5.18
CA ILE A 185 23.53 7.23 5.55
C ILE A 185 22.89 8.09 4.45
N GLU A 186 21.92 8.92 4.80
CA GLU A 186 21.30 9.82 3.82
C GLU A 186 22.29 10.90 3.37
N LYS A 187 22.29 11.24 2.08
CA LYS A 187 23.14 12.29 1.50
C LYS A 187 23.09 13.61 2.25
N ASN A 188 21.91 14.02 2.72
CA ASN A 188 21.73 15.26 3.46
C ASN A 188 22.43 15.22 4.83
N ASP A 189 22.36 14.08 5.52
CA ASP A 189 23.03 13.90 6.81
C ASP A 189 24.55 13.83 6.64
N LEU A 190 25.02 13.19 5.56
CA LEU A 190 26.45 13.17 5.21
C LEU A 190 26.98 14.57 4.90
N ASN A 191 26.26 15.36 4.11
CA ASN A 191 26.67 16.72 3.75
C ASN A 191 26.79 17.62 4.99
N LYS A 192 25.80 17.56 5.89
CA LYS A 192 25.84 18.27 7.18
C LYS A 192 27.06 17.88 8.00
N PHE A 193 27.34 16.58 8.10
CA PHE A 193 28.51 16.08 8.82
C PHE A 193 29.84 16.58 8.21
N ILE A 194 29.93 16.66 6.89
CA ILE A 194 31.11 17.21 6.20
C ILE A 194 31.26 18.72 6.47
N GLU A 195 30.17 19.47 6.49
CA GLU A 195 30.19 20.90 6.83
C GLU A 195 30.62 21.13 8.29
N ASP A 196 30.14 20.31 9.22
CA ASP A 196 30.52 20.35 10.64
C ASP A 196 32.01 20.02 10.87
N LEU A 197 32.61 19.21 9.98
CA LEU A 197 34.04 18.91 10.01
C LEU A 197 34.91 20.04 9.46
N LYS A 198 34.37 20.87 8.55
CA LYS A 198 35.08 22.01 7.94
C LYS A 198 35.04 23.26 8.81
N THR A 199 34.06 23.36 9.70
CA THR A 199 33.84 24.49 10.61
C THR A 199 34.57 24.34 11.94
N LYS A 200 35.34 23.27 12.12
CA LYS A 200 36.22 23.01 13.28
C LYS A 200 37.67 22.94 12.83
#